data_AF-A0A925SQN6-F1
#
_entry.id   AF-A0A925SQN6-F1
#
_cell.length_a   1.000
_cell.length_b   1.000
_cell.length_c   1.000
_cell.angle_alpha   90.00
_cell.angle_beta   90.00
_cell.angle_gamma   90.00
#
_symmetry.space_group_name_H-M   'P 1'
#
loop_
_entity.id
_entity.type
_entity.pdbx_description
1 polymer ?
#
loop_
_entity_poly.entity_id
_entity_poly.type
_entity_poly.pdbx_seq_one_letter_code
_entity_poly.pdbx_strand_id
1 'polypeptide(L)'
;DFVSGRNITAINPGQPPPLGPGLLRQLTSHLYLNHLSLERVEHLRTLLELYVFPESRSGSQVAANLKQIAGIEALEVTPYEKIVAGIPMLGREIRIRVRQDHFAGAGDMYLFGCVLDQFLGRYASLNGYTRLVFYETLKGGTCQWPTRLGKQTLH
;
A
#
# COMPACT_ATOMS: atom_id res chain seq x y z
N ASP A 1 -39.59 -11.63 15.05
CA ASP A 1 -38.32 -12.34 14.76
C ASP A 1 -37.15 -11.65 15.42
N PHE A 2 -36.47 -12.33 16.36
CA PHE A 2 -35.30 -11.78 17.04
C PHE A 2 -34.02 -12.32 16.38
N VAL A 3 -33.19 -11.43 15.85
CA VAL A 3 -31.89 -11.75 15.25
C VAL A 3 -30.85 -11.90 16.37
N SER A 4 -30.19 -13.06 16.45
CA SER A 4 -29.08 -13.31 17.38
C SER A 4 -27.76 -12.91 16.73
N GLY A 5 -27.08 -11.89 17.27
CA GLY A 5 -25.78 -11.44 16.80
C GLY A 5 -24.65 -12.22 17.49
N ARG A 6 -23.77 -12.86 16.72
CA ARG A 6 -22.52 -13.48 17.20
C ARG A 6 -21.33 -12.76 16.59
N ASN A 7 -20.38 -12.34 17.43
CA ASN A 7 -19.13 -11.73 16.96
C ASN A 7 -18.35 -12.72 16.09
N ILE A 8 -18.08 -12.32 14.84
CA ILE A 8 -17.30 -13.09 13.86
C ILE A 8 -15.79 -12.93 14.04
N THR A 9 -15.36 -11.95 14.86
CA THR A 9 -13.96 -11.66 15.18
C THR A 9 -13.85 -11.19 16.63
N ALA A 10 -12.72 -11.45 17.29
CA ALA A 10 -12.46 -10.94 18.62
C ALA A 10 -12.53 -9.40 18.64
N ILE A 11 -13.15 -8.83 19.66
CA ILE A 11 -13.21 -7.38 19.86
C ILE A 11 -11.77 -6.89 20.06
N ASN A 12 -11.28 -6.09 19.12
CA ASN A 12 -9.96 -5.47 19.26
C ASN A 12 -10.05 -4.44 20.40
N PRO A 13 -9.29 -4.58 21.51
CA PRO A 13 -9.31 -3.58 22.57
C PRO A 13 -8.89 -2.23 22.00
N GLY A 14 -9.56 -1.15 22.42
CA GLY A 14 -9.23 0.20 21.99
C GLY A 14 -7.81 0.54 22.43
N GLN A 15 -6.87 0.52 21.48
CA GLN A 15 -5.48 0.83 21.75
C GLN A 15 -5.20 2.28 21.38
N PRO A 16 -4.65 3.08 22.31
CA PRO A 16 -4.15 4.40 21.97
C PRO A 16 -3.04 4.26 20.91
N PRO A 17 -2.93 5.21 19.96
CA PRO A 17 -1.86 5.17 18.97
C PRO A 17 -0.51 5.16 19.70
N PRO A 18 0.41 4.21 19.39
CA PRO A 18 1.66 4.04 20.12
C PRO A 18 2.72 5.13 19.86
N LEU A 19 2.34 6.34 19.43
CA LEU A 19 3.28 7.38 18.99
C LEU A 19 2.91 8.78 19.49
N GLY A 20 3.93 9.57 19.83
CA GLY A 20 3.78 11.01 20.11
C GLY A 20 3.11 11.76 18.95
N PRO A 21 2.35 12.84 19.23
CA PRO A 21 1.33 13.41 18.33
C PRO A 21 1.81 13.93 16.96
N GLY A 22 3.12 13.90 16.67
CA GLY A 22 3.72 14.50 15.48
C GLY A 22 4.34 13.54 14.46
N LEU A 23 4.72 12.31 14.82
CA LEU A 23 5.60 11.50 13.95
C LEU A 23 4.92 11.11 12.62
N LEU A 24 3.68 10.64 12.67
CA LEU A 24 2.88 10.34 11.48
C LEU A 24 2.70 11.57 10.59
N ARG A 25 2.49 12.75 11.20
CA ARG A 25 2.36 14.04 10.48
C ARG A 25 3.68 14.48 9.85
N GLN A 26 4.79 14.28 10.56
CA GLN A 26 6.12 14.66 10.09
C GLN A 26 6.60 13.74 8.97
N LEU A 27 6.34 12.43 9.08
CA LEU A 27 6.58 11.44 8.03
C LEU A 27 5.70 11.73 6.80
N THR A 28 4.39 11.93 6.97
CA THR A 28 3.50 12.29 5.85
C THR A 28 3.95 13.57 5.16
N SER A 29 4.29 14.62 5.90
CA SER A 29 4.85 15.86 5.34
C SER A 29 6.16 15.62 4.60
N HIS A 30 7.08 14.83 5.17
CA HIS A 30 8.35 14.52 4.51
C HIS A 30 8.15 13.71 3.23
N LEU A 31 7.18 12.80 3.17
CA LEU A 31 6.85 12.01 1.97
C LEU A 31 6.18 12.83 0.87
N TYR A 32 5.34 13.78 1.27
CA TYR A 32 4.70 14.72 0.34
C TYR A 32 5.74 15.69 -0.23
N LEU A 33 6.66 16.17 0.60
CA LEU A 33 7.74 17.08 0.21
C LEU A 33 8.86 16.38 -0.59
N ASN A 34 9.14 15.10 -0.32
CA ASN A 34 10.09 14.27 -1.08
C ASN A 34 9.45 13.46 -2.23
N HIS A 35 8.21 13.80 -2.57
CA HIS A 35 7.36 13.28 -3.65
C HIS A 35 7.85 12.00 -4.35
N LEU A 36 7.76 10.86 -3.64
CA LEU A 36 8.03 9.53 -4.18
C LEU A 36 9.43 9.37 -4.80
N SER A 37 10.49 9.58 -4.00
CA SER A 37 11.81 8.94 -4.22
C SER A 37 11.74 7.42 -3.92
N LEU A 38 10.73 6.77 -4.50
CA LEU A 38 10.55 5.32 -4.60
C LEU A 38 11.37 4.77 -5.77
N GLU A 39 12.62 5.21 -5.89
CA GLU A 39 13.53 4.67 -6.91
C GLU A 39 14.05 3.29 -6.51
N ARG A 40 13.97 2.98 -5.21
CA ARG A 40 14.56 1.80 -4.61
C ARG A 40 13.56 1.08 -3.73
N VAL A 41 13.56 -0.25 -3.85
CA VAL A 41 12.67 -1.13 -3.07
C VAL A 41 12.95 -1.03 -1.56
N GLU A 42 14.21 -0.77 -1.17
CA GLU A 42 14.60 -0.62 0.23
C GLU A 42 13.84 0.52 0.92
N HIS A 43 13.71 1.67 0.25
CA HIS A 43 12.99 2.82 0.80
C HIS A 43 11.51 2.51 1.00
N LEU A 44 10.89 1.78 0.06
CA LEU A 44 9.50 1.34 0.20
C LEU A 44 9.32 0.42 1.41
N ARG A 45 10.21 -0.55 1.60
CA ARG A 45 10.15 -1.48 2.73
C ARG A 45 10.30 -0.75 4.06
N THR A 46 11.34 0.08 4.22
CA THR A 46 11.55 0.88 5.43
C THR A 46 10.34 1.76 5.71
N LEU A 47 9.77 2.38 4.68
CA LEU A 47 8.56 3.18 4.82
C LEU A 47 7.38 2.37 5.36
N LEU A 48 7.16 1.15 4.84
CA LEU A 48 6.06 0.30 5.27
C LEU A 48 6.28 -0.24 6.68
N GLU A 49 7.52 -0.53 7.05
CA GLU A 49 7.91 -0.97 8.39
C GLU A 49 7.58 0.09 9.45
N LEU A 50 7.68 1.39 9.13
CA LEU A 50 7.27 2.48 10.04
C LEU A 50 5.77 2.44 10.39
N TYR A 51 4.94 1.75 9.61
CA TYR A 51 3.51 1.56 9.88
C TYR A 51 3.21 0.23 10.58
N VAL A 52 4.21 -0.63 10.80
CA VAL A 52 4.07 -1.86 11.56
C VAL A 52 4.35 -1.56 13.02
N PHE A 53 3.28 -1.28 13.77
CA PHE A 53 3.36 -0.95 15.19
C PHE A 53 3.36 -2.23 16.05
N PRO A 54 4.45 -2.56 16.75
CA PRO A 54 4.52 -3.78 17.57
C PRO A 54 3.68 -3.69 18.84
N GLU A 55 3.52 -2.48 19.37
CA GLU A 55 2.86 -2.20 20.64
C GLU A 55 1.33 -2.28 20.56
N SER A 56 0.77 -2.13 19.35
CA SER A 56 -0.68 -2.17 19.10
C SER A 56 -1.14 -3.44 18.38
N ARG A 57 -0.32 -4.49 18.34
CA ARG A 57 -0.67 -5.73 17.64
C ARG A 57 -0.13 -6.96 18.38
N SER A 58 -0.83 -8.09 18.22
CA SER A 58 -0.27 -9.38 18.62
C SER A 58 1.02 -9.65 17.84
N GLY A 59 2.02 -10.26 18.49
CA GLY A 59 3.31 -10.57 17.87
C GLY A 59 3.20 -11.38 16.57
N SER A 60 2.16 -12.22 16.43
CA SER A 60 1.88 -12.95 15.19
C SER A 60 1.45 -12.06 14.03
N GLN A 61 0.69 -10.99 14.29
CA GLN A 61 0.26 -10.03 13.27
C GLN A 61 1.43 -9.13 12.81
N VAL A 62 2.30 -8.75 13.74
CA VAL A 62 3.53 -8.00 13.45
C VAL A 62 4.43 -8.83 12.53
N ALA A 63 4.68 -10.09 12.90
CA ALA A 63 5.48 -11.01 12.09
C ALA A 63 4.87 -11.24 10.69
N ALA A 64 3.55 -11.37 10.60
CA ALA A 64 2.86 -11.51 9.31
C ALA A 64 3.06 -10.28 8.41
N ASN A 65 2.88 -9.06 8.94
CA ASN A 65 3.08 -7.83 8.18
C ASN A 65 4.54 -7.68 7.72
N LEU A 66 5.50 -7.95 8.60
CA LEU A 66 6.92 -7.88 8.24
C LEU A 66 7.28 -8.91 7.17
N LYS A 67 6.69 -10.12 7.24
CA LYS A 67 6.84 -11.14 6.20
C LYS A 67 6.28 -10.65 4.87
N GLN A 68 5.10 -10.03 4.84
CA GLN A 68 4.53 -9.46 3.61
C GLN A 68 5.43 -8.37 3.01
N ILE A 69 5.97 -7.46 3.85
CA ILE A 69 6.89 -6.39 3.40
C ILE A 69 8.18 -6.98 2.81
N ALA A 70 8.75 -8.00 3.46
CA ALA A 70 9.92 -8.71 2.97
C ALA A 70 9.67 -9.38 1.60
N GLY A 71 8.42 -9.72 1.29
CA GLY A 71 8.00 -10.30 0.01
C GLY A 71 8.06 -9.34 -1.19
N ILE A 72 8.24 -8.04 -0.99
CA ILE A 72 8.39 -7.04 -2.05
C ILE A 72 9.82 -7.10 -2.60
N GLU A 73 10.09 -7.78 -3.71
CA GLU A 73 11.45 -8.04 -4.21
C GLU A 73 12.06 -6.89 -5.01
N ALA A 74 11.25 -6.21 -5.82
CA ALA A 74 11.72 -5.13 -6.68
C ALA A 74 10.65 -4.07 -6.88
N LEU A 75 11.10 -2.87 -7.21
CA LEU A 75 10.29 -1.69 -7.46
C LEU A 75 10.84 -0.99 -8.70
N GLU A 76 9.95 -0.69 -9.63
CA GLU A 76 10.25 0.11 -10.81
C GLU A 76 9.17 1.20 -10.92
N VAL A 77 9.60 2.43 -11.15
CA VAL A 77 8.67 3.55 -11.32
C VAL A 77 8.95 4.23 -12.65
N THR A 78 8.00 4.12 -13.58
CA THR A 78 8.13 4.69 -14.92
C THR A 78 7.15 5.84 -15.10
N PRO A 79 7.50 6.88 -15.88
CA PRO A 79 6.50 7.82 -16.39
C PRO A 79 5.39 7.05 -17.10
N TYR A 80 4.16 7.47 -16.87
CA TYR A 80 2.98 6.95 -17.55
C TYR A 80 2.21 8.16 -18.08
N GLU A 81 1.63 8.03 -19.28
CA GLU A 81 0.75 9.02 -19.91
C GLU A 81 -0.64 8.40 -20.15
N LYS A 82 -1.71 9.12 -19.82
CA LYS A 82 -3.09 8.65 -19.98
C LYS A 82 -3.96 9.84 -20.36
N ILE A 83 -4.79 9.63 -21.39
CA ILE A 83 -5.81 10.59 -21.79
C ILE A 83 -7.05 10.36 -20.91
N VAL A 84 -7.50 11.41 -20.24
CA VAL A 84 -8.69 11.39 -19.38
C VAL A 84 -9.60 12.51 -19.85
N ALA A 85 -10.82 12.16 -20.29
CA ALA A 85 -11.78 13.12 -20.85
C ALA A 85 -11.19 14.05 -21.94
N GLY A 86 -10.31 13.53 -22.79
CA GLY A 86 -9.66 14.29 -23.88
C GLY A 86 -8.46 15.12 -23.46
N ILE A 87 -8.08 15.13 -22.18
CA ILE A 87 -6.93 15.86 -21.66
C ILE A 87 -5.78 14.87 -21.41
N PRO A 88 -4.58 15.08 -21.99
CA PRO A 88 -3.41 14.27 -21.66
C PRO A 88 -2.98 14.61 -20.23
N MET A 89 -2.87 13.59 -19.41
CA MET A 89 -2.38 13.71 -18.05
C MET A 89 -1.07 12.93 -17.91
N LEU A 90 -0.15 13.47 -17.13
CA LEU A 90 1.11 12.82 -16.78
C LEU A 90 1.03 12.21 -15.38
N GLY A 91 1.59 11.02 -15.22
CA GLY A 91 1.67 10.34 -13.94
C GLY A 91 2.75 9.28 -13.93
N ARG A 92 2.63 8.33 -13.00
CA ARG A 92 3.63 7.30 -12.77
C ARG A 92 2.98 5.92 -12.69
N GLU A 93 3.57 4.95 -13.38
CA GLU A 93 3.27 3.54 -13.18
C GLU A 93 4.30 2.97 -12.20
N ILE A 94 3.82 2.36 -11.12
CA ILE A 94 4.60 1.76 -10.06
C ILE A 94 4.45 0.25 -10.22
N ARG A 95 5.52 -0.41 -10.63
CA ARG A 95 5.60 -1.85 -10.83
C ARG A 95 6.35 -2.47 -9.67
N ILE A 96 5.74 -3.45 -9.03
CA ILE A 96 6.31 -4.13 -7.88
C ILE A 96 6.39 -5.62 -8.17
N ARG A 97 7.57 -6.20 -8.00
CA ARG A 97 7.72 -7.66 -7.98
C ARG A 97 7.49 -8.17 -6.57
N VAL A 98 6.60 -9.14 -6.42
CA VAL A 98 6.21 -9.70 -5.13
C VAL A 98 6.29 -11.23 -5.16
N ARG A 99 6.66 -11.84 -4.04
CA ARG A 99 6.58 -13.30 -3.89
C ARG A 99 5.30 -13.71 -3.17
N GLN A 100 4.47 -14.55 -3.77
CA GLN A 100 3.21 -14.97 -3.14
C GLN A 100 3.39 -15.78 -1.85
N ASP A 101 4.51 -16.48 -1.67
CA ASP A 101 4.81 -17.29 -0.47
C ASP A 101 5.07 -16.45 0.81
N HIS A 102 5.22 -15.14 0.64
CA HIS A 102 5.30 -14.16 1.73
C HIS A 102 3.93 -13.71 2.25
N PHE A 103 2.87 -14.05 1.52
CA PHE A 103 1.47 -13.77 1.86
C PHE A 103 0.76 -15.05 2.30
N ALA A 104 -0.38 -14.92 2.99
CA ALA A 104 -1.20 -16.09 3.35
C ALA A 104 -1.81 -16.78 2.12
N GLY A 105 -1.91 -16.06 0.99
CA GLY A 105 -2.37 -16.56 -0.29
C GLY A 105 -2.56 -15.43 -1.30
N ALA A 106 -3.07 -15.75 -2.49
CA ALA A 106 -3.30 -14.77 -3.55
C ALA A 106 -4.29 -13.66 -3.14
N GLY A 107 -5.31 -13.99 -2.34
CA GLY A 107 -6.27 -13.00 -1.83
C GLY A 107 -5.63 -12.00 -0.86
N ASP A 108 -4.73 -12.47 0.02
CA ASP A 108 -3.99 -11.62 0.95
C ASP A 108 -3.02 -10.68 0.20
N MET A 109 -2.31 -11.21 -0.81
CA MET A 109 -1.48 -10.41 -1.72
C MET A 109 -2.27 -9.34 -2.47
N TYR A 110 -3.46 -9.68 -2.97
CA TYR A 110 -4.33 -8.73 -3.65
C TYR A 110 -4.84 -7.63 -2.70
N LEU A 111 -5.25 -8.00 -1.49
CA LEU A 111 -5.68 -7.03 -0.47
C LEU A 111 -4.54 -6.10 -0.05
N PHE A 112 -3.33 -6.64 0.11
CA PHE A 112 -2.13 -5.85 0.35
C PHE A 112 -1.91 -4.82 -0.76
N GLY A 113 -2.05 -5.23 -2.03
CA GLY A 113 -2.00 -4.32 -3.17
C GLY A 113 -3.10 -3.25 -3.18
N CYS A 114 -4.34 -3.58 -2.77
CA CYS A 114 -5.41 -2.59 -2.61
C CYS A 114 -5.09 -1.51 -1.58
N VAL A 115 -4.46 -1.90 -0.45
CA VAL A 115 -4.03 -0.96 0.58
C VAL A 115 -2.88 -0.09 0.04
N LEU A 116 -1.93 -0.70 -0.66
CA LEU A 116 -0.79 0.00 -1.22
C LEU A 116 -1.19 0.97 -2.34
N ASP A 117 -2.15 0.59 -3.20
CA ASP A 117 -2.72 1.43 -4.24
C ASP A 117 -3.36 2.70 -3.66
N GLN A 118 -4.18 2.54 -2.60
CA GLN A 118 -4.76 3.68 -1.88
C GLN A 118 -3.72 4.52 -1.15
N PHE A 119 -2.72 3.87 -0.57
CA PHE A 119 -1.60 4.55 0.08
C PHE A 119 -0.90 5.43 -0.97
N LEU A 120 -0.37 4.85 -2.04
CA LEU A 120 0.36 5.54 -3.10
C LEU A 120 -0.48 6.64 -3.76
N GLY A 121 -1.77 6.40 -4.01
CA GLY A 121 -2.68 7.41 -4.55
C GLY A 121 -2.83 8.64 -3.66
N ARG A 122 -2.79 8.49 -2.33
CA ARG A 122 -2.83 9.63 -1.39
C ARG A 122 -1.54 10.45 -1.35
N TYR A 123 -0.40 9.85 -1.71
CA TYR A 123 0.90 10.52 -1.74
C TYR A 123 1.34 10.94 -3.14
N ALA A 124 0.58 10.56 -4.17
CA ALA A 124 0.70 11.11 -5.51
C ALA A 124 0.39 12.62 -5.47
N SER A 125 1.09 13.41 -6.29
CA SER A 125 0.93 14.86 -6.29
C SER A 125 -0.50 15.28 -6.60
N LEU A 126 -0.85 16.51 -6.21
CA LEU A 126 -2.17 17.10 -6.47
C LEU A 126 -2.61 17.00 -7.94
N ASN A 127 -1.68 16.81 -8.87
CA ASN A 127 -1.91 16.79 -10.32
C ASN A 127 -1.40 15.52 -11.04
N GLY A 128 -0.84 14.54 -10.33
CA GLY A 128 -0.23 13.35 -10.93
C GLY A 128 -0.99 12.09 -10.55
N TYR A 129 -1.29 11.23 -11.53
CA TYR A 129 -1.88 9.94 -11.21
C TYR A 129 -0.85 8.86 -10.91
N THR A 130 -1.28 7.85 -10.18
CA THR A 130 -0.54 6.61 -9.96
C THR A 130 -1.28 5.43 -10.54
N ARG A 131 -0.52 4.47 -11.07
CA ARG A 131 -1.03 3.15 -11.45
C ARG A 131 -0.16 2.11 -10.77
N LEU A 132 -0.75 1.23 -9.96
CA LEU A 132 -0.04 0.15 -9.31
C LEU A 132 -0.17 -1.14 -10.12
N VAL A 133 0.96 -1.82 -10.33
CA VAL A 133 1.03 -3.13 -10.97
C VAL A 133 1.90 -4.05 -10.11
N PHE A 134 1.36 -5.20 -9.73
CA PHE A 134 2.11 -6.28 -9.08
C PHE A 134 2.41 -7.37 -10.09
N TYR A 135 3.66 -7.83 -10.08
CA TYR A 135 4.11 -9.03 -10.79
C TYR A 135 4.49 -10.08 -9.75
N GLU A 136 3.79 -11.19 -9.77
CA GLU A 136 4.10 -12.32 -8.88
C GLU A 136 5.26 -13.14 -9.47
N THR A 137 6.27 -13.46 -8.66
CA THR A 137 7.54 -14.02 -9.16
C THR A 137 7.65 -15.55 -9.16
N LEU A 138 6.82 -16.28 -8.40
CA LEU A 138 6.93 -17.74 -8.28
C LEU A 138 6.07 -18.51 -9.29
N LYS A 139 4.79 -18.15 -9.37
CA LYS A 139 3.77 -18.73 -10.25
C LYS A 139 3.51 -17.85 -11.47
N GLY A 140 3.99 -16.60 -11.43
CA GLY A 140 3.66 -15.61 -12.44
C GLY A 140 2.26 -15.03 -12.21
N GLY A 141 1.92 -14.08 -13.07
CA GLY A 141 0.65 -13.37 -13.00
C GLY A 141 0.81 -11.92 -12.60
N THR A 142 -0.16 -11.13 -13.03
CA THR A 142 -0.13 -9.69 -12.88
C THR A 142 -1.42 -9.24 -12.23
N CYS A 143 -1.32 -8.50 -11.13
CA CYS A 143 -2.44 -7.78 -10.56
C CYS A 143 -2.26 -6.31 -10.85
N GLN A 144 -3.30 -5.67 -11.37
CA GLN A 144 -3.28 -4.25 -11.67
C GLN A 144 -4.44 -3.57 -10.96
N TRP A 145 -4.16 -2.40 -10.39
CA TRP A 145 -5.18 -1.54 -9.82
C TRP A 145 -5.54 -0.39 -10.79
N PRO A 146 -6.77 0.15 -10.68
CA PRO A 146 -7.18 1.31 -11.45
C PRO A 146 -6.25 2.51 -11.26
N THR A 147 -6.15 3.36 -12.28
CA THR A 147 -5.39 4.61 -12.17
C THR A 147 -6.05 5.54 -11.14
N ARG A 148 -5.26 6.09 -10.22
CA ARG A 148 -5.75 6.99 -9.16
C ARG A 148 -5.23 8.41 -9.35
N LEU A 149 -6.10 9.39 -9.18
CA LEU A 149 -5.75 10.80 -9.02
C LEU A 149 -6.08 11.21 -7.58
N GLY A 150 -5.07 11.20 -6.71
CA GLY A 150 -5.32 11.41 -5.28
C GLY A 150 -6.23 10.31 -4.69
N LYS A 151 -7.37 10.75 -4.13
CA LYS A 151 -8.43 9.85 -3.61
C LYS A 151 -9.39 9.36 -4.70
N GLN A 152 -9.41 10.00 -5.87
CA GLN A 152 -10.35 9.68 -6.94
C GLN A 152 -9.81 8.54 -7.79
N THR A 153 -10.67 7.56 -8.08
CA THR A 153 -10.35 6.49 -9.03
C THR A 153 -10.78 6.93 -10.42
N LEU A 154 -9.88 6.85 -11.40
CA LEU A 154 -10.16 7.14 -12.80
C LEU A 154 -10.50 5.84 -13.52
N HIS A 155 -11.81 5.61 -13.72
CA HIS A 155 -12.35 4.50 -14.50
C HIS A 155 -12.26 4.80 -16.00
#